data_AF-A0A315X9K8-F1
#
_entry.id   AF-A0A315X9K8-F1
#
_cell.length_a   1.000
_cell.length_b   1.000
_cell.length_c   1.000
_cell.angle_alpha   90.00
_cell.angle_beta   90.00
_cell.angle_gamma   90.00
#
_symmetry.space_group_name_H-M   'P 1'
#
loop_
_entity.id
_entity.type
_entity.pdbx_description
1 polymer ?
#
loop_
_entity_poly.entity_id
_entity_poly.type
_entity_poly.pdbx_seq_one_letter_code
_entity_poly.pdbx_strand_id
1 'polypeptide(L)'
;MPEVQMTLDPGPPVGPRQPRRTAAWMLAGAAVGFGIAFLGYTWLNPILEARTDWLRELQGFLFTSILVATAFGAAVGWWIGDRIARS
;
A
#
# COMPACT_ATOMS: atom_id res chain seq x y z
N MET A 1 -61.07 4.12 -13.76
CA MET A 1 -60.20 3.73 -12.63
C MET A 1 -58.84 4.35 -12.89
N PRO A 2 -58.34 5.26 -12.04
CA PRO A 2 -57.05 5.91 -12.28
C PRO A 2 -55.90 4.95 -11.94
N GLU A 3 -55.00 4.73 -12.88
CA GLU A 3 -53.77 3.96 -12.70
C GLU A 3 -52.83 4.72 -11.76
N VAL A 4 -52.61 4.14 -10.58
CA VAL A 4 -51.60 4.60 -9.63
C VAL A 4 -50.23 4.33 -10.23
N GLN A 5 -49.60 5.35 -10.81
CA GLN A 5 -48.18 5.31 -11.14
C GLN A 5 -47.40 5.14 -9.83
N MET A 6 -46.98 3.91 -9.54
CA MET A 6 -45.91 3.65 -8.60
C MET A 6 -44.62 4.24 -9.20
N THR A 7 -44.38 5.52 -8.93
CA THR A 7 -43.08 6.14 -9.12
C THR A 7 -42.14 5.46 -8.13
N LEU A 8 -41.52 4.36 -8.55
CA LEU A 8 -40.30 3.83 -7.96
C LEU A 8 -39.26 4.93 -8.09
N ASP A 9 -39.21 5.83 -7.12
CA ASP A 9 -38.11 6.76 -6.93
C ASP A 9 -36.86 5.89 -6.71
N PRO A 10 -35.95 5.80 -7.69
CA PRO A 10 -34.75 5.01 -7.50
C PRO A 10 -33.93 5.78 -6.47
N GLY A 11 -33.94 5.29 -5.22
CA GLY A 11 -33.14 5.84 -4.14
C GLY A 11 -31.70 6.10 -4.61
N PRO A 12 -31.02 7.12 -4.04
CA PRO A 12 -29.76 7.63 -4.56
C PRO A 12 -28.79 6.47 -4.82
N PRO A 13 -28.06 6.50 -5.95
CA PRO A 13 -27.21 5.39 -6.34
C PRO A 13 -26.22 5.14 -5.20
N VAL A 14 -26.30 3.96 -4.58
CA VAL A 14 -25.24 3.44 -3.70
C VAL A 14 -24.09 3.06 -4.62
N GLY A 15 -23.41 4.08 -5.15
CA GLY A 15 -22.24 3.92 -5.99
C GLY A 15 -21.18 3.14 -5.20
N PRO A 16 -20.47 2.18 -5.81
CA PRO A 16 -19.45 1.43 -5.12
C PRO A 16 -18.43 2.41 -4.52
N ARG A 17 -18.23 2.35 -3.19
CA ARG A 17 -17.13 3.04 -2.48
C ARG A 17 -15.86 2.86 -3.30
N GLN A 18 -15.37 3.89 -3.97
CA GLN A 18 -14.39 3.75 -5.08
C GLN A 18 -13.15 2.98 -4.63
N PRO A 19 -13.05 1.66 -4.89
CA PRO A 19 -11.95 0.83 -4.36
C PRO A 19 -10.62 1.21 -5.01
N ARG A 20 -10.71 1.81 -6.21
CA ARG A 20 -9.57 2.26 -7.02
C ARG A 20 -8.76 3.35 -6.33
N ARG A 21 -9.38 4.28 -5.60
CA ARG A 21 -8.66 5.38 -4.96
C ARG A 21 -7.85 4.89 -3.76
N THR A 22 -8.43 4.01 -2.94
CA THR A 22 -7.74 3.37 -1.83
C THR A 22 -6.62 2.44 -2.31
N ALA A 23 -6.85 1.68 -3.39
CA ALA A 23 -5.82 0.85 -4.01
C ALA A 23 -4.66 1.69 -4.57
N ALA A 24 -4.92 2.86 -5.14
CA ALA A 24 -3.86 3.77 -5.59
C ALA A 24 -2.98 4.25 -4.42
N TRP A 25 -3.59 4.59 -3.27
CA TRP A 25 -2.83 4.98 -2.07
C TRP A 25 -2.04 3.82 -1.47
N MET A 26 -2.59 2.60 -1.45
CA MET A 26 -1.87 1.38 -1.09
C MET A 26 -0.62 1.18 -1.95
N LEU A 27 -0.77 1.25 -3.27
CA LEU A 27 0.34 1.07 -4.21
C LEU A 27 1.38 2.18 -4.08
N ALA A 28 0.95 3.43 -3.91
CA ALA A 28 1.86 4.55 -3.66
C ALA A 28 2.67 4.35 -2.37
N GLY A 29 2.00 3.96 -1.28
CA GLY A 29 2.66 3.67 -0.01
C GLY A 29 3.63 2.49 -0.12
N ALA A 30 3.24 1.41 -0.80
CA ALA A 30 4.10 0.26 -1.06
C ALA A 30 5.35 0.64 -1.86
N ALA A 31 5.18 1.45 -2.92
CA ALA A 31 6.29 1.92 -3.75
C ALA A 31 7.28 2.80 -2.97
N VAL A 32 6.77 3.67 -2.09
CA VAL A 32 7.61 4.48 -1.20
C VAL A 32 8.36 3.60 -0.20
N GLY A 33 7.67 2.66 0.45
CA GLY A 33 8.28 1.71 1.39
C GLY A 33 9.38 0.87 0.73
N PHE A 34 9.11 0.36 -0.48
CA PHE A 34 10.09 -0.34 -1.29
C PHE A 34 11.27 0.54 -1.65
N GLY A 35 11.04 1.77 -2.13
CA GLY A 35 12.09 2.70 -2.53
C GLY A 35 13.04 3.06 -1.39
N ILE A 36 12.52 3.32 -0.19
CA ILE A 36 13.32 3.61 1.01
C ILE A 36 14.18 2.40 1.39
N ALA A 37 13.58 1.21 1.44
CA ALA A 37 14.31 0.01 1.81
C ALA A 37 15.34 -0.41 0.76
N PHE A 38 15.02 -0.24 -0.53
CA PHE A 38 15.94 -0.48 -1.63
C PHE A 38 17.12 0.48 -1.58
N LEU A 39 16.89 1.78 -1.31
CA LEU A 39 17.99 2.72 -1.10
C LEU A 39 18.86 2.29 0.07
N GLY A 40 18.26 1.95 1.22
CA GLY A 40 18.99 1.46 2.38
C GLY A 40 19.84 0.22 2.03
N TYR A 41 19.27 -0.72 1.29
CA TYR A 41 19.96 -1.90 0.79
C TYR A 41 21.16 -1.53 -0.09
N THR A 42 20.96 -0.71 -1.13
CA THR A 42 22.01 -0.31 -2.07
C THR A 42 23.16 0.42 -1.37
N TRP A 43 22.86 1.25 -0.37
CA TRP A 43 23.86 1.98 0.40
C TRP A 43 24.60 1.10 1.42
N LEU A 44 23.92 0.12 2.03
CA LEU A 44 24.52 -0.80 2.99
C LEU A 44 25.31 -1.92 2.31
N ASN A 45 24.92 -2.35 1.11
CA ASN A 45 25.55 -3.44 0.38
C ASN A 45 27.08 -3.31 0.25
N PRO A 46 27.66 -2.16 -0.17
CA PRO A 46 29.13 -2.02 -0.25
C PRO A 46 29.83 -2.07 1.12
N ILE A 47 29.16 -1.64 2.20
CA ILE A 47 29.69 -1.71 3.57
C ILE A 47 29.74 -3.18 4.05
N LEU A 48 28.77 -3.95 3.60
CA LEU A 48 28.62 -5.35 3.93
C LEU A 48 29.59 -6.23 3.12
N GLU A 49 29.80 -5.92 1.85
CA GLU A 49 30.74 -6.68 1.01
C GLU A 49 32.18 -6.66 1.56
N ALA A 50 32.55 -5.59 2.28
CA ALA A 50 33.84 -5.45 2.95
C ALA A 50 34.04 -6.33 4.21
N ARG A 51 33.00 -7.00 4.73
CA ARG A 51 33.05 -7.79 5.98
C ARG A 51 32.49 -9.21 5.79
N THR A 52 33.11 -9.96 4.90
CA THR A 52 32.53 -11.08 4.13
C THR A 52 32.08 -12.32 4.93
N ASP A 53 32.57 -12.56 6.15
CA ASP A 53 32.32 -13.84 6.86
C ASP A 53 31.07 -13.86 7.79
N TRP A 54 30.58 -12.73 8.31
CA TRP A 54 29.39 -12.70 9.20
C TRP A 54 28.09 -12.40 8.41
N LEU A 55 28.18 -12.00 7.14
CA LEU A 55 27.08 -11.24 6.52
C LEU A 55 26.05 -12.06 5.75
N ARG A 56 26.20 -13.39 5.71
CA ARG A 56 25.22 -14.27 5.08
C ARG A 56 23.85 -14.22 5.78
N GLU A 57 23.83 -14.13 7.11
CA GLU A 57 22.60 -13.91 7.89
C GLU A 57 22.02 -12.52 7.68
N LEU A 58 22.89 -11.51 7.52
CA LEU A 58 22.50 -10.13 7.33
C LEU A 58 21.89 -9.89 5.94
N GLN A 59 22.31 -10.65 4.93
CA GLN A 59 21.73 -10.60 3.59
C GLN A 59 20.28 -11.10 3.59
N GLY A 60 19.97 -12.16 4.35
CA GLY A 60 18.59 -12.62 4.58
C GLY A 60 17.76 -11.61 5.38
N PHE A 61 18.36 -10.96 6.37
CA PHE A 61 17.72 -9.91 7.16
C PHE A 61 17.39 -8.67 6.32
N LEU A 62 18.29 -8.27 5.43
CA LEU A 62 18.12 -7.17 4.49
C LEU A 62 17.03 -7.42 3.46
N PHE A 63 16.92 -8.64 2.93
CA PHE A 63 15.81 -8.97 2.05
C PHE A 63 14.47 -8.91 2.79
N THR A 64 14.44 -9.40 4.03
CA THR A 64 13.25 -9.37 4.89
C THR A 64 12.83 -7.94 5.22
N SER A 65 13.78 -7.03 5.46
CA SER A 65 13.49 -5.63 5.77
C SER A 65 12.84 -4.89 4.58
N ILE A 66 13.21 -5.24 3.33
CA ILE A 66 12.54 -4.73 2.12
C ILE A 66 11.07 -5.16 2.10
N LEU A 67 10.80 -6.43 2.38
CA LEU A 67 9.41 -6.94 2.42
C LEU A 67 8.60 -6.26 3.53
N VAL A 68 9.19 -6.13 4.73
CA VAL A 68 8.54 -5.48 5.88
C VAL A 68 8.25 -4.01 5.58
N ALA A 69 9.22 -3.27 5.04
CA ALA A 69 9.04 -1.85 4.70
C ALA A 69 7.99 -1.65 3.60
N THR A 70 7.97 -2.53 2.59
CA THR A 70 6.98 -2.51 1.51
C THR A 70 5.57 -2.78 2.06
N ALA A 71 5.42 -3.81 2.91
CA ALA A 71 4.14 -4.14 3.54
C ALA A 71 3.66 -3.02 4.46
N PHE A 72 4.56 -2.42 5.24
CA PHE A 72 4.26 -1.28 6.10
C PHE A 72 3.81 -0.07 5.28
N GLY A 73 4.54 0.25 4.21
CA GLY A 73 4.17 1.30 3.26
C GLY A 73 2.78 1.08 2.67
N ALA A 74 2.46 -0.15 2.26
CA ALA A 74 1.15 -0.52 1.74
C ALA A 74 0.03 -0.32 2.80
N ALA A 75 0.27 -0.73 4.05
CA ALA A 75 -0.68 -0.58 5.15
C ALA A 75 -0.95 0.89 5.50
N VAL A 76 0.11 1.72 5.53
CA VAL A 76 -0.03 3.17 5.73
C VAL A 76 -0.79 3.81 4.56
N GLY A 77 -0.44 3.43 3.33
CA GLY A 77 -1.15 3.88 2.12
C GLY A 77 -2.63 3.53 2.13
N TRP A 78 -2.97 2.31 2.55
CA TRP A 78 -4.36 1.91 2.77
C TRP A 78 -5.06 2.79 3.81
N TRP A 79 -4.45 2.96 4.98
CA TRP A 79 -5.02 3.74 6.07
C TRP A 79 -5.29 5.19 5.65
N ILE A 80 -4.37 5.81 4.92
CA ILE A 80 -4.55 7.16 4.35
C ILE A 80 -5.69 7.16 3.32
N GLY A 81 -5.69 6.21 2.37
CA GLY A 81 -6.74 6.12 1.36
C GLY A 81 -8.13 5.90 1.95
N ASP A 82 -8.22 5.09 3.01
CA ASP A 82 -9.43 4.79 3.77
C ASP A 82 -9.90 5.99 4.60
N ARG A 83 -8.98 6.79 5.15
CA ARG A 83 -9.30 8.09 5.78
C ARG A 83 -9.85 9.09 4.77
N ILE A 84 -9.20 9.24 3.61
CA ILE A 84 -9.61 10.16 2.54
C ILE A 84 -10.95 9.74 1.91
N ALA A 85 -11.24 8.44 1.84
CA ALA A 85 -12.52 7.94 1.31
C ALA A 85 -13.69 8.15 2.28
N ARG A 86 -13.43 8.42 3.57
CA ARG A 86 -14.43 8.69 4.61
C ARG A 86 -14.65 10.17 4.91
N SER A 87 -13.71 11.03 4.51
CA SER A 87 -13.79 12.49 4.60
C SER A 87 -14.46 13.09 3.38
#